data_AF-A0A9Q3EV26-F1
#
_entry.id   AF-A0A9Q3EV26-F1
#
_cell.length_a   1.000
_cell.length_b   1.000
_cell.length_c   1.000
_cell.angle_alpha   90.00
_cell.angle_beta   90.00
_cell.angle_gamma   90.00
#
_symmetry.space_group_name_H-M   'P 1'
#
loop_
_entity.id
_entity.type
_entity.pdbx_description
1 polymer ?
#
loop_
_entity_poly.entity_id
_entity_poly.type
_entity_poly.pdbx_seq_one_letter_code
_entity_poly.pdbx_strand_id
1 'polypeptide(L)'
;MVKPYFQTEEDKFPSRKKNPTPPDIVEVEDSPGPVSKIIRARKIRLNGKDQRQHLVRFKNQTADKDKWLAEDAIPDGNLHLRRFRASRRTKKSHQ
;
A
#
# COMPACT_ATOMS: atom_id res chain seq x y z
N MET A 1 7.86 7.98 -58.58
CA MET A 1 9.14 8.60 -58.16
C MET A 1 9.48 8.09 -56.77
N VAL A 2 10.49 7.23 -56.64
CA VAL A 2 10.84 6.54 -55.39
C VAL A 2 11.93 7.33 -54.70
N LYS A 3 11.77 7.64 -53.41
CA LYS A 3 12.79 8.34 -52.61
C LYS A 3 13.94 7.37 -52.32
N PRO A 4 15.21 7.74 -52.58
CA PRO A 4 16.34 6.90 -52.20
C PRO A 4 16.47 6.88 -50.67
N TYR A 5 16.56 5.69 -50.10
CA TYR A 5 16.91 5.52 -48.69
C TYR A 5 18.44 5.63 -48.57
N PHE A 6 18.91 6.62 -47.82
CA PHE A 6 20.32 6.75 -47.49
C PHE A 6 20.67 5.80 -46.34
N GLN A 7 21.84 5.16 -46.42
CA GLN A 7 22.37 4.33 -45.35
C GLN A 7 22.74 5.21 -44.15
N THR A 8 22.44 4.72 -42.96
CA THR A 8 22.67 5.47 -41.72
C THR A 8 24.16 5.46 -41.38
N GLU A 9 24.84 6.60 -41.55
CA GLU A 9 26.23 6.79 -41.14
C GLU A 9 26.34 6.74 -39.60
N GLU A 10 26.88 5.65 -39.07
CA GLU A 10 26.98 5.42 -37.62
C GLU A 10 27.94 6.40 -36.92
N ASP A 11 28.98 6.88 -37.61
CA ASP A 11 29.99 7.79 -37.04
C ASP A 11 29.47 9.21 -36.85
N LYS A 12 28.43 9.60 -37.58
CA LYS A 12 27.85 10.95 -37.49
C LYS A 12 26.93 11.12 -36.28
N PHE A 13 26.43 10.02 -35.72
CA PHE A 13 25.50 10.01 -34.59
C PHE A 13 25.87 8.92 -33.57
N PRO A 14 27.02 9.05 -32.88
CA PRO A 14 27.49 8.04 -31.92
C PRO A 14 26.51 7.80 -30.75
N SER A 15 25.61 8.74 -30.50
CA SER A 15 24.52 8.65 -29.51
C SER A 15 23.41 7.65 -29.88
N ARG A 16 23.29 7.21 -31.15
CA ARG A 16 22.30 6.20 -31.56
C ARG A 16 22.62 4.78 -31.09
N LYS A 17 23.85 4.49 -30.67
CA LYS A 17 24.27 3.15 -30.22
C LYS A 17 23.81 2.79 -28.80
N LYS A 18 23.20 3.74 -28.07
CA LYS A 18 22.72 3.51 -26.71
C LYS A 18 21.21 3.29 -26.75
N ASN A 19 20.80 2.03 -26.71
CA ASN A 19 19.43 1.71 -26.32
C ASN A 19 19.21 2.29 -24.91
N PRO A 20 18.23 3.18 -24.70
CA PRO A 20 17.93 3.67 -23.37
C PRO A 20 17.46 2.48 -22.54
N THR A 21 18.20 2.16 -21.47
CA THR A 21 17.74 1.18 -20.48
C THR A 21 16.44 1.72 -19.88
N PRO A 22 15.35 0.93 -19.85
CA PRO A 22 14.16 1.33 -19.13
C PRO A 22 14.52 1.61 -17.66
N PRO A 23 13.95 2.65 -17.03
CA PRO A 23 14.15 2.84 -15.60
C PRO A 23 13.60 1.63 -14.83
N ASP A 24 14.34 1.17 -13.83
CA ASP A 24 13.85 0.15 -12.89
C ASP A 24 12.58 0.67 -12.21
N ILE A 25 11.53 -0.16 -12.23
CA ILE A 25 10.27 0.12 -11.55
C ILE A 25 10.55 -0.03 -10.06
N VAL A 26 10.75 1.09 -9.37
CA VAL A 26 10.87 1.09 -7.91
C VAL A 26 9.49 0.76 -7.36
N GLU A 27 9.34 -0.43 -6.76
CA GLU A 27 8.19 -0.72 -5.92
C GLU A 27 8.21 0.28 -4.78
N VAL A 28 7.35 1.30 -4.86
CA VAL A 28 7.16 2.25 -3.77
C VAL A 28 6.70 1.41 -2.58
N GLU A 29 7.58 1.22 -1.60
CA GLU A 29 7.17 0.65 -0.33
C GLU A 29 5.97 1.47 0.15
N ASP A 30 4.80 0.85 0.16
CA ASP A 30 3.55 1.43 0.63
C ASP A 30 3.69 1.66 2.13
N SER A 31 4.44 2.69 2.52
CA SER A 31 4.49 3.16 3.89
C SER A 31 3.03 3.40 4.28
N PRO A 32 2.52 2.71 5.30
CA PRO A 32 1.12 2.80 5.63
C PRO A 32 0.82 4.25 5.99
N GLY A 33 -0.01 4.89 5.16
CA GLY A 33 -0.40 6.28 5.36
C GLY A 33 -1.06 6.48 6.73
N PRO A 34 -1.36 7.73 7.11
CA PRO A 34 -1.96 8.01 8.41
C PRO A 34 -3.29 7.25 8.56
N VAL A 35 -3.47 6.61 9.72
CA VAL A 35 -4.67 5.84 10.02
C VAL A 35 -5.88 6.77 10.16
N SER A 36 -7.01 6.37 9.56
CA SER A 36 -8.30 7.05 9.72
C SER A 36 -9.09 6.42 10.86
N LYS A 37 -9.34 5.10 10.80
CA LYS A 37 -10.09 4.35 11.83
C LYS A 37 -9.88 2.84 11.74
N ILE A 38 -10.18 2.16 12.84
CA ILE A 38 -10.31 0.71 12.90
C ILE A 38 -11.78 0.34 12.69
N ILE A 39 -12.03 -0.62 11.79
CA ILE A 39 -13.39 -1.00 11.39
C ILE A 39 -13.82 -2.32 12.05
N ARG A 40 -12.92 -3.30 12.07
CA ARG A 40 -13.18 -4.65 12.58
C ARG A 40 -11.96 -5.18 13.33
N ALA A 41 -12.21 -6.20 14.14
CA ALA A 41 -11.18 -6.99 14.80
C ALA A 41 -11.47 -8.47 14.56
N ARG A 42 -10.42 -9.27 14.38
CA ARG A 42 -10.47 -10.73 14.31
C ARG A 42 -9.35 -11.34 15.15
N LYS A 43 -9.54 -12.58 15.57
CA LYS A 43 -8.47 -13.41 16.12
C LYS A 43 -8.04 -14.40 15.06
N ILE A 44 -6.74 -14.53 14.86
CA ILE A 44 -6.14 -15.53 13.96
C ILE A 44 -5.11 -16.33 14.75
N ARG A 45 -4.85 -17.56 14.33
CA ARG A 45 -3.74 -18.36 14.88
C ARG A 45 -2.64 -18.42 13.84
N LEU A 46 -1.49 -17.83 14.15
CA LEU A 46 -0.34 -17.75 13.25
C LEU A 46 0.86 -18.35 13.98
N ASN A 47 1.52 -19.34 13.37
CA ASN A 47 2.62 -20.10 13.97
C ASN A 47 2.28 -20.67 15.36
N GLY A 48 1.07 -21.20 15.51
CA GLY A 48 0.59 -21.80 16.76
C GLY A 48 0.21 -20.80 17.85
N LYS A 49 0.45 -19.48 17.67
CA LYS A 49 0.10 -18.41 18.61
C LYS A 49 -1.18 -17.69 18.18
N ASP A 50 -2.02 -17.40 19.15
CA ASP A 50 -3.23 -16.60 18.91
C ASP A 50 -2.84 -15.12 18.85
N GLN A 51 -3.16 -14.47 17.74
CA GLN A 51 -2.89 -13.06 17.51
C GLN A 51 -4.19 -12.32 17.16
N ARG A 52 -4.35 -11.11 17.70
CA ARG A 52 -5.44 -10.20 17.32
C ARG A 52 -4.99 -9.34 16.16
N GLN A 53 -5.83 -9.27 15.14
CA GLN A 53 -5.68 -8.34 14.03
C GLN A 53 -6.85 -7.39 13.96
N HIS A 54 -6.58 -6.18 13.51
CA HIS A 54 -7.55 -5.11 13.32
C HIS A 54 -7.56 -4.69 11.86
N LEU A 55 -8.76 -4.52 11.29
CA LEU A 55 -8.93 -4.02 9.94
C LEU A 55 -8.83 -2.50 9.99
N VAL A 56 -7.76 -1.97 9.44
CA VAL A 56 -7.40 -0.55 9.49
C VAL A 56 -7.74 0.11 8.17
N ARG A 57 -8.47 1.22 8.25
CA ARG A 57 -8.69 2.13 7.12
C ARG A 57 -7.74 3.30 7.21
N PHE A 58 -7.03 3.56 6.12
CA PHE A 58 -6.11 4.68 5.99
C PHE A 58 -6.83 5.95 5.51
N LYS A 59 -6.30 7.13 5.84
CA LYS A 59 -6.83 8.40 5.35
C LYS A 59 -6.62 8.49 3.84
N ASN A 60 -7.60 9.06 3.14
CA ASN A 60 -7.58 9.30 1.70
C ASN A 60 -7.38 8.02 0.85
N GLN A 61 -7.64 6.84 1.42
CA GLN A 61 -7.61 5.58 0.72
C GLN A 61 -9.01 4.96 0.66
N THR A 62 -9.28 4.24 -0.42
CA THR A 62 -10.53 3.51 -0.61
C THR A 62 -10.57 2.26 0.26
N ALA A 63 -11.77 1.68 0.40
CA ALA A 63 -12.00 0.47 1.19
C ALA A 63 -11.15 -0.73 0.72
N ASP A 64 -10.79 -0.76 -0.57
CA ASP A 64 -9.99 -1.83 -1.17
C ASP A 64 -8.55 -1.86 -0.64
N LYS A 65 -8.07 -0.73 -0.08
CA LYS A 65 -6.75 -0.61 0.52
C LYS A 65 -6.75 -0.84 2.05
N ASP A 66 -7.89 -1.23 2.63
CA ASP A 66 -7.94 -1.56 4.05
C ASP A 66 -7.07 -2.81 4.34
N LYS A 67 -6.22 -2.74 5.36
CA LYS A 67 -5.29 -3.83 5.71
C LYS A 67 -5.57 -4.40 7.09
N TRP A 68 -5.40 -5.71 7.25
CA TRP A 68 -5.41 -6.36 8.55
C TRP A 68 -4.04 -6.24 9.20
N LEU A 69 -3.94 -5.49 10.29
CA LEU A 69 -2.70 -5.24 11.01
C LEU A 69 -2.76 -5.79 12.42
N ALA A 70 -1.62 -6.27 12.93
CA ALA A 70 -1.44 -6.57 14.35
C ALA A 70 -1.49 -5.29 15.18
N GLU A 71 -1.79 -5.38 16.48
CA GLU A 71 -1.88 -4.20 17.37
C GLU A 71 -0.61 -3.33 17.32
N ASP A 72 0.57 -3.96 17.27
CA ASP A 72 1.87 -3.28 17.27
C ASP A 72 2.21 -2.62 15.92
N ALA A 73 1.57 -3.07 14.83
CA ALA A 73 1.84 -2.58 13.48
C ALA A 73 0.95 -1.37 13.09
N ILE A 74 0.08 -0.90 14.00
CA ILE A 74 -0.84 0.20 13.72
C ILE A 74 -0.19 1.53 14.14
N PRO A 75 0.02 2.48 13.21
CA PRO A 75 0.44 3.84 13.57
C PRO A 75 -0.55 4.49 14.54
N ASP A 76 -0.06 5.04 15.64
CA ASP A 76 -0.88 5.58 16.73
C ASP A 76 -1.97 4.60 17.23
N GLY A 77 -1.64 3.31 17.28
CA GLY A 77 -2.59 2.22 17.56
C GLY A 77 -3.40 2.44 18.83
N ASN A 78 -2.80 2.95 19.91
CA ASN A 78 -3.47 3.19 21.18
C ASN A 78 -4.70 4.12 21.06
N LEU A 79 -4.56 5.23 20.32
CA LEU A 79 -5.65 6.18 20.12
C LEU A 79 -6.80 5.54 19.34
N HIS A 80 -6.47 4.87 18.25
CA HIS A 80 -7.45 4.26 17.35
C HIS A 80 -8.15 3.05 18.00
N LEU A 81 -7.40 2.21 18.72
CA LEU A 81 -7.93 1.07 19.47
C LEU A 81 -8.85 1.52 20.59
N ARG A 82 -8.51 2.59 21.33
CA ARG A 82 -9.38 3.16 22.36
C ARG A 82 -10.72 3.62 21.77
N ARG A 83 -10.68 4.39 20.68
CA ARG A 83 -11.89 4.87 19.97
C ARG A 83 -12.75 3.69 19.48
N PHE A 84 -12.12 2.68 18.88
CA PHE A 84 -12.80 1.49 18.41
C PHE A 84 -13.47 0.71 19.56
N ARG A 85 -12.76 0.48 20.66
CA ARG A 85 -13.30 -0.19 21.86
C ARG A 85 -14.50 0.59 22.43
N ALA A 86 -14.42 1.92 22.52
CA ALA A 86 -15.51 2.77 22.98
C ALA A 86 -16.75 2.64 22.07
N SER A 87 -16.57 2.75 20.74
CA SER A 87 -17.67 2.61 19.77
C SER A 87 -18.38 1.25 19.79
N ARG A 88 -17.67 0.18 20.17
CA ARG A 88 -18.26 -1.16 20.28
C ARG A 88 -19.06 -1.37 21.56
N ARG A 89 -18.72 -0.66 22.64
CA ARG A 89 -19.50 -0.71 23.89
C ARG A 89 -20.86 -0.05 23.72
N THR A 90 -20.90 1.12 23.08
CA THR A 90 -22.16 1.87 22.88
C THR A 90 -23.14 1.13 21.96
N LYS A 91 -22.64 0.45 20.92
CA LYS A 91 -23.49 -0.38 20.05
C LYS A 91 -24.10 -1.60 20.74
N LYS A 92 -23.50 -2.08 21.84
CA LYS A 92 -23.99 -3.24 22.58
C LYS A 92 -25.05 -2.91 23.63
N SER A 93 -25.22 -1.63 24.01
CA SER A 93 -26.16 -1.22 25.07
C SER A 93 -27.50 -0.69 24.56
N HIS A 94 -27.82 -0.86 23.27
CA HIS A 94 -29.11 -0.48 22.66
C HIS A 94 -29.79 -1.69 21.98
N GLN A 95 -29.50 -2.90 22.46
CA GLN A 95 -30.25 -4.11 22.14
C GLN A 95 -30.80 -4.73 23.41
#